data_AF-A0A3D4RM79-F1
#
_entry.id   AF-A0A3D4RM79-F1
#
_cell.length_a   1.000
_cell.length_b   1.000
_cell.length_c   1.000
_cell.angle_alpha   90.00
_cell.angle_beta   90.00
_cell.angle_gamma   90.00
#
_symmetry.space_group_name_H-M   'P 1'
#
loop_
_entity.id
_entity.type
_entity.pdbx_description
1 polymer ?
#
loop_
_entity_poly.entity_id
_entity_poly.type
_entity_poly.pdbx_seq_one_letter_code
_entity_poly.pdbx_strand_id
1 'polypeptide(L)'
;MKKLVGQVTPEEKNEIQTLFERRNGLNELAKILTADNGELYEKLVRDMGETGTKFQHWWDTMAQKYHWESCEGGNWEINFDTCEIFLNSPE
;
A
#
# COMPACT_ATOMS: atom_id res chain seq x y z
N MET A 1 6.21 11.74 14.80
CA MET A 1 6.36 12.99 14.01
C MET A 1 6.13 12.71 12.52
N LYS A 2 5.48 13.61 11.77
CA LYS A 2 5.28 13.49 10.30
C LYS A 2 6.22 14.44 9.55
N LYS A 3 6.99 13.91 8.59
CA LYS A 3 7.99 14.66 7.81
C LYS A 3 7.80 14.41 6.32
N LEU A 4 7.79 15.45 5.50
CA LEU A 4 7.83 15.32 4.04
C LEU A 4 9.21 14.80 3.61
N VAL A 5 9.26 13.67 2.90
CA VAL A 5 10.50 13.00 2.47
C VAL A 5 10.61 12.87 0.96
N GLY A 6 9.55 13.14 0.21
CA GLY A 6 9.59 13.12 -1.25
C GLY A 6 8.26 13.45 -1.90
N GLN A 7 8.24 13.31 -3.22
CA GLN A 7 7.06 13.42 -4.06
C GLN A 7 7.23 12.45 -5.24
N VAL A 8 6.17 11.74 -5.60
CA VAL A 8 6.15 10.85 -6.78
C VAL A 8 5.45 11.53 -7.95
N THR A 9 5.57 10.97 -9.15
CA THR A 9 4.78 11.47 -10.29
C THR A 9 3.31 11.06 -10.16
N PRO A 10 2.38 11.74 -10.87
CA PRO A 10 0.99 11.31 -10.92
C PRO A 10 0.81 9.87 -11.41
N GLU A 11 1.62 9.42 -12.36
CA GLU A 11 1.58 8.05 -12.89
C GLU A 11 1.94 7.04 -11.81
N GLU A 12 3.05 7.25 -11.09
CA GLU A 12 3.48 6.40 -9.98
C GLU A 12 2.45 6.40 -8.84
N LYS A 13 1.90 7.57 -8.53
CA LYS A 13 0.79 7.71 -7.57
C LYS A 13 -0.42 6.87 -8.00
N ASN A 14 -0.79 6.92 -9.28
CA ASN A 14 -1.94 6.16 -9.80
C ASN A 14 -1.72 4.65 -9.71
N GLU A 15 -0.48 4.17 -9.90
CA GLU A 15 -0.13 2.75 -9.71
C GLU A 15 -0.42 2.28 -8.28
N ILE A 16 0.09 3.00 -7.27
CA ILE A 16 -0.13 2.62 -5.87
C ILE A 16 -1.57 2.87 -5.42
N GLN A 17 -2.24 3.88 -5.96
CA GLN A 17 -3.66 4.14 -5.71
C GLN A 17 -4.52 2.97 -6.17
N THR A 18 -4.25 2.42 -7.36
CA THR A 18 -4.97 1.24 -7.87
C THR A 18 -4.77 0.03 -6.95
N LEU A 19 -3.56 -0.19 -6.43
CA LEU A 19 -3.27 -1.27 -5.49
C LEU A 19 -3.96 -1.04 -4.13
N PHE A 20 -4.00 0.21 -3.66
CA PHE A 20 -4.70 0.59 -2.42
C PHE A 20 -6.20 0.31 -2.52
N GLU A 21 -6.84 0.75 -3.60
CA GLU A 21 -8.27 0.53 -3.85
C GLU A 21 -8.60 -0.96 -3.96
N ARG A 22 -7.77 -1.73 -4.69
CA ARG A 22 -7.92 -3.19 -4.78
C ARG A 22 -7.80 -3.85 -3.41
N ARG A 23 -6.80 -3.47 -2.61
CA ARG A 23 -6.61 -4.00 -1.24
C ARG A 23 -7.82 -3.70 -0.36
N ASN A 24 -8.37 -2.50 -0.43
CA ASN A 24 -9.58 -2.14 0.32
C ASN A 24 -10.78 -2.97 -0.12
N GLY A 25 -10.98 -3.15 -1.43
CA GLY A 25 -12.05 -4.01 -1.95
C GLY A 25 -11.94 -5.45 -1.45
N LEU A 26 -10.73 -6.03 -1.46
CA LEU A 26 -10.49 -7.38 -0.92
C LEU A 26 -10.73 -7.45 0.59
N ASN A 27 -10.33 -6.43 1.35
CA ASN A 27 -10.58 -6.36 2.80
C ASN A 27 -12.08 -6.27 3.13
N GLU A 28 -12.87 -5.51 2.37
CA GLU A 28 -14.32 -5.48 2.54
C GLU A 28 -14.97 -6.82 2.16
N LEU A 29 -14.50 -7.46 1.08
CA LEU A 29 -14.93 -8.81 0.72
C LEU A 29 -14.64 -9.83 1.84
N ALA A 30 -13.48 -9.73 2.49
CA ALA A 30 -13.11 -10.63 3.59
C ALA A 30 -14.03 -10.54 4.81
N LYS A 31 -14.72 -9.41 5.02
CA LYS A 31 -15.68 -9.25 6.12
C LYS A 31 -17.00 -9.97 5.87
N ILE A 32 -17.37 -10.15 4.61
CA ILE A 32 -18.66 -10.75 4.21
C ILE A 32 -18.51 -12.18 3.70
N LEU A 33 -17.31 -12.58 3.28
CA LEU A 33 -17.05 -13.92 2.80
C LEU A 33 -16.88 -14.87 3.99
N THR A 34 -17.64 -15.95 3.99
CA THR A 34 -17.59 -16.98 5.02
C THR A 34 -16.84 -18.21 4.51
N ALA A 35 -16.15 -18.93 5.39
CA ALA A 35 -15.22 -20.02 5.04
C ALA A 35 -15.90 -21.26 4.41
N ASP A 36 -17.22 -21.35 4.52
CA ASP A 36 -18.11 -22.33 3.90
C ASP A 36 -18.15 -22.23 2.37
N ASN A 37 -17.62 -21.14 1.79
CA ASN A 37 -17.32 -21.06 0.36
C ASN A 37 -15.81 -21.18 0.10
N GLY A 38 -15.27 -22.39 0.28
CA GLY A 38 -13.83 -22.68 0.25
C GLY A 38 -13.10 -22.18 -1.00
N GLU A 39 -13.66 -22.37 -2.20
CA GLU A 39 -13.04 -21.90 -3.45
C GLU A 39 -12.93 -20.37 -3.50
N LEU A 40 -13.99 -19.65 -3.11
CA LEU A 40 -13.96 -18.20 -3.06
C LEU A 40 -13.03 -17.69 -1.97
N TYR A 41 -12.96 -18.38 -0.83
CA TYR A 41 -12.06 -18.02 0.27
C TYR A 41 -10.59 -18.18 -0.13
N GLU A 42 -10.23 -19.32 -0.75
CA GLU A 42 -8.88 -19.54 -1.27
C GLU A 42 -8.48 -18.51 -2.33
N LYS A 43 -9.40 -18.18 -3.25
CA LYS A 43 -9.17 -17.12 -4.23
C LYS A 43 -8.96 -15.77 -3.57
N LEU A 44 -9.78 -15.41 -2.58
CA LEU A 44 -9.66 -14.17 -1.84
C LEU A 44 -8.30 -14.07 -1.13
N VAL A 45 -7.89 -15.13 -0.41
CA VAL A 45 -6.59 -15.18 0.29
C VAL A 45 -5.43 -15.03 -0.69
N ARG A 46 -5.47 -15.72 -1.84
CA ARG A 46 -4.46 -15.57 -2.89
C ARG A 46 -4.40 -14.14 -3.42
N ASP A 47 -5.55 -13.56 -3.77
CA ASP A 47 -5.62 -12.21 -4.32
C ASP A 47 -5.15 -11.15 -3.30
N MET A 48 -5.42 -11.35 -2.00
CA MET A 48 -4.90 -10.53 -0.92
C MET A 48 -3.38 -10.62 -0.82
N GLY A 49 -2.81 -11.83 -0.86
CA GLY A 49 -1.36 -12.04 -0.83
C GLY A 49 -0.65 -11.40 -2.02
N GLU A 50 -1.17 -11.59 -3.23
CA GLU A 50 -0.61 -10.99 -4.44
C GLU A 50 -0.69 -9.45 -4.40
N THR A 51 -1.83 -8.90 -3.99
CA THR A 51 -2.03 -7.45 -3.90
C THR A 51 -1.13 -6.85 -2.82
N GLY A 52 -1.00 -7.49 -1.67
CA GLY A 52 -0.11 -7.07 -0.59
C GLY A 52 1.36 -7.05 -1.02
N THR A 53 1.81 -8.09 -1.72
CA THR A 53 3.19 -8.18 -2.24
C THR A 53 3.48 -7.05 -3.24
N LYS A 54 2.57 -6.80 -4.19
CA LYS A 54 2.71 -5.70 -5.16
C LYS A 54 2.70 -4.33 -4.49
N PHE A 55 1.83 -4.14 -3.49
CA PHE A 55 1.74 -2.91 -2.72
C PHE A 55 3.06 -2.61 -1.99
N GLN A 56 3.64 -3.58 -1.29
CA GLN A 56 4.92 -3.43 -0.62
C GLN A 56 6.06 -3.17 -1.62
N HIS A 57 6.09 -3.93 -2.71
CA HIS A 57 7.12 -3.78 -3.73
C HIS A 57 7.17 -2.37 -4.34
N TRP A 58 6.01 -1.75 -4.55
CA TRP A 58 5.95 -0.36 -5.02
C TRP A 58 6.62 0.61 -4.03
N TRP A 59 6.33 0.46 -2.73
CA TRP A 59 6.97 1.29 -1.68
C TRP A 59 8.48 1.11 -1.67
N ASP A 60 8.96 -0.14 -1.69
CA ASP A 60 10.39 -0.45 -1.69
C ASP A 60 11.08 0.15 -2.92
N THR A 61 10.45 0.01 -4.09
CA THR A 61 11.00 0.51 -5.36
C THR A 61 11.07 2.03 -5.37
N MET A 62 10.02 2.73 -4.95
CA MET A 62 9.98 4.19 -4.94
C MET A 62 10.91 4.78 -3.87
N ALA A 63 10.94 4.18 -2.68
CA ALA A 63 11.87 4.59 -1.62
C ALA A 63 13.33 4.45 -2.07
N GLN A 64 13.66 3.36 -2.78
CA GLN A 64 14.99 3.19 -3.36
C GLN A 64 15.27 4.19 -4.48
N LYS A 65 14.32 4.40 -5.40
CA LYS A 65 14.45 5.30 -6.56
C LYS A 65 14.68 6.76 -6.14
N TYR A 66 13.94 7.23 -5.14
CA TYR A 66 13.95 8.62 -4.67
C TYR A 66 14.79 8.83 -3.41
N HIS A 67 15.41 7.77 -2.89
CA HIS A 67 16.23 7.77 -1.68
C HIS A 67 15.50 8.36 -0.47
N TRP A 68 14.26 7.94 -0.24
CA TRP A 68 13.47 8.43 0.89
C TRP A 68 14.12 8.06 2.23
N GLU A 69 14.10 9.02 3.14
CA GLU A 69 14.48 8.78 4.53
C GLU A 69 13.56 7.72 5.15
N SER A 70 14.13 6.86 5.99
CA SER A 70 13.42 5.89 6.81
C SER A 70 13.95 5.94 8.24
N CYS A 71 13.16 5.44 9.18
CA CYS A 71 13.57 5.26 10.57
C CYS A 71 13.01 3.95 11.11
N GLU A 72 13.64 3.42 12.15
CA GLU A 72 13.15 2.23 12.84
C GLU A 72 11.74 2.48 13.40
N GLY A 73 10.83 1.52 13.17
CA GLY A 73 9.42 1.63 13.56
C GLY A 73 8.61 2.68 12.78
N GLY A 74 9.19 3.37 11.80
CA GLY A 74 8.49 4.34 10.96
C GLY A 74 7.80 3.70 9.76
N ASN A 75 6.88 4.44 9.15
CA ASN A 75 6.24 4.06 7.90
C ASN A 75 6.11 5.24 6.95
N TRP A 76 6.10 4.96 5.65
CA TRP A 76 5.74 5.96 4.65
C TRP A 76 4.23 6.08 4.49
N GLU A 77 3.81 7.26 4.07
CA GLU A 77 2.43 7.60 3.74
C GLU A 77 2.44 8.48 2.49
N ILE A 78 1.46 8.27 1.60
CA ILE A 78 1.27 9.10 0.40
C ILE A 78 0.03 9.97 0.57
N ASN A 79 0.12 11.23 0.16
CA ASN A 79 -1.03 12.06 -0.11
C ASN A 79 -1.42 11.88 -1.60
N PHE A 80 -2.57 11.24 -1.85
CA PHE A 80 -3.01 10.94 -3.22
C PHE A 80 -3.41 12.18 -4.04
N ASP A 81 -3.71 13.30 -3.39
CA ASP A 81 -4.07 14.56 -4.06
C ASP A 81 -2.82 15.34 -4.50
N THR A 82 -1.77 15.35 -3.67
CA THR A 82 -0.55 16.15 -3.91
C THR A 82 0.64 15.34 -4.39
N CYS A 83 0.53 14.01 -4.41
CA CYS A 83 1.63 13.06 -4.67
C CYS A 83 2.79 13.14 -3.67
N GLU A 84 2.61 13.83 -2.54
CA GLU A 84 3.62 13.98 -1.50
C GLU A 84 3.77 12.71 -0.69
N ILE A 85 5.02 12.41 -0.30
CA ILE A 85 5.38 11.25 0.51
C ILE A 85 5.91 11.72 1.85
N PHE A 86 5.32 11.18 2.91
CA PHE A 86 5.66 11.51 4.28
C PHE A 86 6.25 10.28 4.99
N LEU A 87 7.26 10.51 5.82
CA LEU A 87 7.70 9.56 6.84
C LEU A 87 6.96 9.90 8.15
N ASN A 88 6.22 8.92 8.65
CA ASN A 88 5.65 8.94 9.99
C ASN A 88 6.58 8.16 10.92
N SER A 89 7.25 8.88 11.83
CA SER A 89 8.10 8.28 12.86
C SER A 89 7.29 8.07 14.15
N PRO A 90 7.52 6.97 14.90
CA PRO A 90 7.00 6.82 16.25
C PRO A 90 7.46 7.99 17.14
N GLU A 91 6.65 8.34 18.14
CA GLU A 91 7.00 9.37 19.15
C GLU A 91 8.15 8.92 20.06
#